data_AF-A0A161SB71-F1
#
_entry.id   AF-A0A161SB71-F1
#
_cell.length_a   1.000
_cell.length_b   1.000
_cell.length_c   1.000
_cell.angle_alpha   90.00
_cell.angle_beta   90.00
_cell.angle_gamma   90.00
#
_symmetry.space_group_name_H-M   'P 1'
#
loop_
_entity.id
_entity.type
_entity.pdbx_description
1 polymer ?
#
loop_
_entity_poly.entity_id
_entity_poly.type
_entity_poly.pdbx_seq_one_letter_code
_entity_poly.pdbx_strand_id
1 'polypeptide(L)'
;MKHFNKLFAAAVLCAGLSAQAQDADHPWAVTVGANAVNTKVSTTSNFSNRMGGYFKTSDWNILPSVSYLNVARYLGDGFSIGLVGSVNKIDKFIAPASEGYLKYNPGDLTYYGIDAEIKYSFKEILKSKVIDPFILVGGGYTFMGDASQGTVNGGAGLNFWFTKNVALTVQSTYKHSFSDSRLPDVGVASHIQHFAGIRFQFGGKDTDGDGILDKYDECPEVPGLAEFNGCPDTDGDGIPDHLDECPDVPGLPEFNGCPDTDGDGIPDNKDECPEVPGLAEFNGCPDTDGDGVPDNKDECPEVPGPKENKGCPWPDRDGDGVPDHLDKCPDVPGPASNNGCPEVKEIKAEQVKQLNDYGKTLLFHTGKYTFQDASYSVLDNMVKIMKEYPTANFHIAGYTDSTGSDRINLPLSDNRANAVKVYLIEKGIDSSRLTSKGYGSKDPIASNKTVKGRELNRRVEIQLAK
;
A
#
# COMPACT_ATOMS: atom_id res chain seq x y z
N MET A 1 64.99 2.69 13.23
CA MET A 1 63.85 2.21 14.05
C MET A 1 63.65 3.04 15.33
N LYS A 2 63.56 4.39 15.27
CA LYS A 2 63.38 5.26 16.45
C LYS A 2 61.94 5.78 16.66
N HIS A 3 61.04 5.51 15.72
CA HIS A 3 59.66 6.03 15.74
C HIS A 3 58.58 4.95 15.71
N PHE A 4 58.95 3.68 15.64
CA PHE A 4 57.99 2.56 15.61
C PHE A 4 57.14 2.50 16.88
N ASN A 5 57.73 2.76 18.05
CA ASN A 5 56.99 2.81 19.32
C ASN A 5 55.96 3.95 19.37
N LYS A 6 56.22 5.07 18.68
CA LYS A 6 55.27 6.20 18.60
C LYS A 6 54.15 5.93 17.61
N LEU A 7 54.47 5.33 16.47
CA LEU A 7 53.49 4.91 15.46
C LEU A 7 52.60 3.76 15.94
N PHE A 8 53.16 2.79 16.68
CA PHE A 8 52.41 1.70 17.29
C PHE A 8 51.50 2.23 18.42
N ALA A 9 52.01 3.11 19.30
CA ALA A 9 51.19 3.73 20.33
C ALA A 9 50.07 4.61 19.71
N ALA A 10 50.35 5.36 18.64
CA ALA A 10 49.34 6.12 17.91
C ALA A 10 48.32 5.22 17.20
N ALA A 11 48.75 4.11 16.60
CA ALA A 11 47.84 3.13 15.98
C ALA A 11 46.94 2.45 17.00
N VAL A 12 47.46 2.10 18.18
CA VAL A 12 46.68 1.53 19.30
C VAL A 12 45.72 2.56 19.90
N LEU A 13 46.12 3.84 20.00
CA LEU A 13 45.25 4.93 20.42
C LEU A 13 44.14 5.23 19.41
N CYS A 14 44.44 5.23 18.11
CA CYS A 14 43.43 5.42 17.06
C CYS A 14 42.46 4.25 16.94
N ALA A 15 42.92 3.00 17.15
CA ALA A 15 42.04 1.83 17.20
C ALA A 15 41.13 1.79 18.46
N GLY A 16 41.50 2.53 19.52
CA GLY A 16 40.72 2.64 20.75
C GLY A 16 39.56 3.64 20.70
N LEU A 17 39.42 4.42 19.62
CA LEU A 17 38.37 5.44 19.49
C LEU A 17 37.03 4.89 18.96
N SER A 18 36.99 3.64 18.50
CA SER A 18 35.79 3.00 17.90
C SER A 18 35.34 1.76 18.65
N ALA A 19 35.75 1.62 19.91
CA ALA A 19 35.63 0.36 20.61
C ALA A 19 34.39 0.43 21.55
N GLN A 20 33.52 -0.62 21.52
CA GLN A 20 32.41 -0.97 22.47
C GLN A 20 32.64 -2.27 23.40
N ALA A 21 32.01 -2.41 24.59
CA ALA A 21 32.46 -3.22 25.78
C ALA A 21 32.65 -4.77 25.72
N GLN A 22 33.64 -5.39 26.37
CA GLN A 22 33.83 -6.85 26.46
C GLN A 22 32.82 -7.45 27.41
N ASP A 23 31.97 -8.19 26.75
CA ASP A 23 30.88 -9.03 27.17
C ASP A 23 30.63 -9.95 25.95
N ALA A 24 29.46 -10.57 25.87
CA ALA A 24 29.10 -11.38 24.70
C ALA A 24 29.20 -10.60 23.38
N ASP A 25 29.12 -9.27 23.44
CA ASP A 25 28.96 -8.42 22.27
C ASP A 25 30.32 -7.96 21.72
N HIS A 26 31.39 -7.97 22.53
CA HIS A 26 32.76 -7.60 22.08
C HIS A 26 33.78 -8.67 22.46
N PRO A 27 33.89 -9.74 21.66
CA PRO A 27 34.60 -10.95 22.05
C PRO A 27 36.12 -10.78 22.11
N TRP A 28 36.72 -9.81 21.44
CA TRP A 28 38.18 -9.67 21.39
C TRP A 28 38.69 -8.60 22.34
N ALA A 29 39.91 -8.79 22.81
CA ALA A 29 40.61 -7.74 23.53
C ALA A 29 42.13 -7.84 23.37
N VAL A 30 42.76 -6.68 23.36
CA VAL A 30 44.21 -6.50 23.33
C VAL A 30 44.62 -5.68 24.54
N THR A 31 45.61 -6.16 25.29
CA THR A 31 46.20 -5.42 26.41
C THR A 31 47.67 -5.18 26.14
N VAL A 32 48.10 -3.93 26.27
CA VAL A 32 49.49 -3.52 26.07
C VAL A 32 49.97 -2.83 27.35
N GLY A 33 51.15 -3.19 27.83
CA GLY A 33 51.67 -2.57 29.04
C GLY A 33 53.07 -3.01 29.42
N ALA A 34 53.39 -2.86 30.70
CA ALA A 34 54.66 -3.25 31.28
C ALA A 34 54.51 -4.42 32.26
N ASN A 35 55.57 -5.21 32.40
CA ASN A 35 55.64 -6.28 33.38
C ASN A 35 56.83 -6.13 34.33
N ALA A 36 56.71 -6.73 35.51
CA ALA A 36 57.71 -6.78 36.55
C ALA A 36 57.93 -8.21 37.03
N VAL A 37 59.19 -8.68 37.07
CA VAL A 37 59.54 -10.06 37.45
C VAL A 37 60.25 -10.08 38.81
N ASN A 38 59.80 -10.98 39.68
CA ASN A 38 60.38 -11.22 41.01
C ASN A 38 60.65 -12.71 41.23
N THR A 39 61.92 -13.11 41.39
CA THR A 39 62.34 -14.50 41.56
C THR A 39 62.36 -14.98 43.01
N LYS A 40 62.07 -14.11 43.98
CA LYS A 40 62.15 -14.42 45.42
C LYS A 40 61.32 -15.62 45.85
N VAL A 41 60.19 -15.87 45.18
CA VAL A 41 59.29 -16.99 45.50
C VAL A 41 59.99 -18.36 45.41
N SER A 42 61.10 -18.45 44.68
CA SER A 42 61.90 -19.67 44.53
C SER A 42 62.85 -19.98 45.70
N THR A 43 63.01 -19.09 46.69
CA THR A 43 64.07 -19.23 47.71
C THR A 43 63.69 -20.01 48.96
N THR A 44 62.41 -20.34 49.16
CA THR A 44 61.93 -21.02 50.36
C THR A 44 60.79 -21.99 50.06
N SER A 45 60.61 -23.02 50.90
CA SER A 45 59.50 -23.97 50.83
C SER A 45 58.26 -23.52 51.61
N ASN A 46 58.41 -22.55 52.52
CA ASN A 46 57.32 -22.06 53.38
C ASN A 46 56.48 -20.99 52.67
N PHE A 47 55.16 -21.19 52.61
CA PHE A 47 54.21 -20.28 51.94
C PHE A 47 54.25 -18.84 52.47
N SER A 48 54.32 -18.65 53.80
CA SER A 48 54.39 -17.31 54.41
C SER A 48 55.63 -16.55 53.96
N ASN A 49 56.79 -17.23 53.92
CA ASN A 49 58.06 -16.63 53.49
C ASN A 49 58.12 -16.42 51.97
N ARG A 50 57.43 -17.24 51.18
CA ARG A 50 57.23 -17.04 49.72
C ARG A 50 56.45 -15.76 49.42
N MET A 51 55.43 -15.47 50.22
CA MET A 51 54.52 -14.34 50.02
C MET A 51 54.96 -13.05 50.72
N GLY A 52 55.83 -13.12 51.74
CA GLY A 52 56.34 -11.97 52.51
C GLY A 52 57.19 -10.93 51.73
N GLY A 53 57.26 -11.03 50.40
CA GLY A 53 57.89 -10.05 49.50
C GLY A 53 57.07 -9.72 48.26
N TYR A 54 55.79 -10.12 48.22
CA TYR A 54 54.93 -10.00 47.04
C TYR A 54 54.85 -8.56 46.50
N PHE A 55 54.66 -7.58 47.37
CA PHE A 55 54.58 -6.15 47.01
C PHE A 55 55.88 -5.37 47.26
N LYS A 56 57.01 -6.04 47.53
CA LYS A 56 58.27 -5.36 47.80
C LYS A 56 58.95 -4.95 46.49
N THR A 57 58.59 -3.77 46.00
CA THR A 57 59.02 -3.23 44.70
C THR A 57 60.54 -3.12 44.53
N SER A 58 61.32 -3.05 45.62
CA SER A 58 62.79 -3.07 45.56
C SER A 58 63.36 -4.34 44.92
N ASP A 59 62.59 -5.43 44.96
CA ASP A 59 62.97 -6.77 44.48
C ASP A 59 62.48 -7.05 43.06
N TRP A 60 61.79 -6.08 42.44
CA TRP A 60 61.25 -6.22 41.09
C TRP A 60 62.29 -5.84 40.03
N ASN A 61 62.26 -6.61 38.94
CA ASN A 61 62.91 -6.32 37.68
C ASN A 61 61.85 -5.76 36.73
N ILE A 62 61.96 -4.48 36.38
CA ILE A 62 60.95 -3.77 35.60
C ILE A 62 61.60 -3.26 34.32
N LEU A 63 61.01 -3.61 33.18
CA LEU A 63 61.32 -2.97 31.92
C LEU A 63 60.24 -1.89 31.67
N PRO A 64 60.55 -0.59 31.84
CA PRO A 64 59.54 0.47 31.87
C PRO A 64 58.93 0.80 30.49
N SER A 65 59.43 0.20 29.41
CA SER A 65 58.80 0.25 28.09
C SER A 65 57.66 -0.77 27.98
N VAL A 66 56.88 -0.69 26.89
CA VAL A 66 55.95 -1.76 26.50
C VAL A 66 56.73 -3.08 26.47
N SER A 67 56.36 -3.97 27.37
CA SER A 67 57.10 -5.19 27.67
C SER A 67 56.17 -6.40 27.84
N TYR A 68 54.86 -6.23 27.67
CA TYR A 68 53.96 -7.34 27.39
C TYR A 68 52.80 -6.94 26.46
N LEU A 69 52.31 -7.95 25.74
CA LEU A 69 51.12 -7.92 24.91
C LEU A 69 50.26 -9.11 25.30
N ASN A 70 48.97 -8.89 25.48
CA ASN A 70 47.98 -9.95 25.65
C ASN A 70 46.91 -9.81 24.57
N VAL A 71 46.62 -10.90 23.87
CA VAL A 71 45.46 -11.00 22.98
C VAL A 71 44.52 -12.04 23.58
N ALA A 72 43.30 -11.62 23.90
CA ALA A 72 42.31 -12.45 24.55
C ALA A 72 40.99 -12.49 23.78
N ARG A 73 40.29 -13.62 23.89
CA ARG A 73 38.95 -13.83 23.37
C ARG A 73 38.01 -14.29 24.49
N TYR A 74 36.87 -13.61 24.62
CA TYR A 74 35.76 -14.00 25.47
C TYR A 74 35.07 -15.24 24.89
N LEU A 75 34.76 -16.20 25.76
CA LEU A 75 34.19 -17.50 25.38
C LEU A 75 32.74 -17.68 25.88
N GLY A 76 32.24 -16.78 26.73
CA GLY A 76 30.93 -16.91 27.38
C GLY A 76 31.05 -17.08 28.89
N ASP A 77 29.96 -16.76 29.62
CA ASP A 77 29.80 -16.95 31.07
C ASP A 77 30.95 -16.45 31.94
N GLY A 78 31.54 -15.30 31.59
CA GLY A 78 32.67 -14.70 32.32
C GLY A 78 34.04 -15.31 31.99
N PHE A 79 34.12 -16.30 31.12
CA PHE A 79 35.38 -16.93 30.71
C PHE A 79 36.02 -16.23 29.51
N SER A 80 37.34 -16.08 29.55
CA SER A 80 38.14 -15.68 28.40
C SER A 80 39.43 -16.50 28.31
N ILE A 81 39.91 -16.71 27.09
CA ILE A 81 41.20 -17.32 26.81
C ILE A 81 42.14 -16.25 26.24
N GLY A 82 43.37 -16.21 26.70
CA GLY A 82 44.37 -15.22 26.31
C GLY A 82 45.71 -15.85 25.98
N LEU A 83 46.44 -15.18 25.08
CA LEU A 83 47.84 -15.45 24.80
C LEU A 83 48.65 -14.21 25.19
N VAL A 84 49.58 -14.40 26.12
CA VAL A 84 50.44 -13.35 26.67
C VAL A 84 51.87 -13.55 26.20
N GLY A 85 52.42 -12.56 25.52
CA GLY A 85 53.86 -12.45 25.24
C GLY A 85 54.47 -11.40 26.16
N SER A 86 55.60 -11.71 26.79
CA SER A 86 56.30 -10.76 27.67
C SER A 86 57.82 -10.82 27.50
N VAL A 87 58.47 -9.68 27.71
CA VAL A 87 59.92 -9.51 27.67
C VAL A 87 60.38 -8.75 28.91
N ASN A 88 61.56 -9.05 29.45
CA ASN A 88 62.12 -8.31 30.58
C ASN A 88 63.65 -8.47 30.62
N LYS A 89 64.31 -7.72 31.50
CA LYS A 89 65.73 -7.88 31.83
C LYS A 89 65.86 -8.07 33.34
N ILE A 90 66.58 -9.12 33.75
CA ILE A 90 66.71 -9.50 35.14
C ILE A 90 68.04 -8.99 35.70
N ASP A 91 68.02 -7.80 36.28
CA ASP A 91 69.21 -7.20 36.93
C ASP A 91 69.34 -7.55 38.42
N LYS A 92 68.28 -8.12 39.01
CA LYS A 92 68.18 -8.51 40.41
C LYS A 92 67.68 -9.95 40.48
N PHE A 93 68.60 -10.88 40.65
CA PHE A 93 68.28 -12.28 40.89
C PHE A 93 68.35 -12.58 42.39
N ILE A 94 67.31 -13.25 42.90
CA ILE A 94 67.22 -13.63 44.31
C ILE A 94 67.26 -15.16 44.38
N ALA A 95 68.31 -15.70 45.01
CA ALA A 95 68.58 -17.13 45.15
C ALA A 95 68.61 -17.54 46.63
N PRO A 96 68.33 -18.83 46.96
CA PRO A 96 68.50 -19.34 48.31
C PRO A 96 69.96 -19.26 48.77
N ALA A 97 70.19 -18.91 50.03
CA ALA A 97 71.51 -18.89 50.67
C ALA A 97 71.49 -19.69 52.00
N SER A 98 72.65 -20.00 52.56
CA SER A 98 72.77 -20.75 53.83
C SER A 98 72.04 -20.07 54.99
N GLU A 99 71.99 -18.74 55.00
CA GLU A 99 71.12 -17.93 55.86
C GLU A 99 70.30 -16.95 55.01
N GLY A 100 68.99 -17.19 54.89
CA GLY A 100 68.09 -16.29 54.18
C GLY A 100 68.17 -16.39 52.65
N TYR A 101 68.40 -15.27 51.98
CA TYR A 101 68.44 -15.18 50.52
C TYR A 101 69.55 -14.23 50.06
N LEU A 102 70.21 -14.57 48.96
CA LEU A 102 71.21 -13.72 48.31
C LEU A 102 70.56 -12.98 47.14
N LYS A 103 70.70 -11.65 47.14
CA LYS A 103 70.30 -10.78 46.03
C LYS A 103 71.55 -10.29 45.31
N TYR A 104 71.68 -10.60 44.03
CA TYR A 104 72.83 -10.21 43.22
C TYR A 104 72.42 -9.86 41.79
N ASN A 105 73.31 -9.22 41.05
CA ASN A 105 73.13 -8.96 39.62
C ASN A 105 73.66 -10.17 38.83
N PRO A 106 72.81 -10.88 38.06
CA PRO A 106 73.22 -12.08 37.33
C PRO A 106 73.97 -11.77 36.01
N GLY A 107 74.21 -10.51 35.68
CA GLY A 107 74.79 -10.09 34.40
C GLY A 107 73.72 -9.77 33.36
N ASP A 108 73.96 -10.08 32.10
CA ASP A 108 73.04 -9.79 31.00
C ASP A 108 71.97 -10.88 30.83
N LEU A 109 71.09 -11.01 31.83
CA LEU A 109 70.06 -12.04 31.84
C LEU A 109 68.75 -11.52 31.21
N THR A 110 68.48 -11.92 29.96
CA THR A 110 67.22 -11.61 29.27
C THR A 110 66.10 -12.55 29.70
N TYR A 111 64.87 -12.03 29.74
CA TYR A 111 63.66 -12.80 30.05
C TYR A 111 62.67 -12.73 28.89
N TYR A 112 62.13 -13.88 28.49
CA TYR A 112 61.01 -13.98 27.57
C TYR A 112 59.96 -14.94 28.12
N GLY A 113 58.68 -14.61 27.95
CA GLY A 113 57.57 -15.47 28.36
C GLY A 113 56.50 -15.52 27.28
N ILE A 114 56.01 -16.73 27.00
CA ILE A 114 54.82 -16.97 26.19
C ILE A 114 53.87 -17.81 27.04
N ASP A 115 52.73 -17.25 27.41
CA ASP A 115 51.77 -17.86 28.33
C ASP A 115 50.39 -17.92 27.70
N ALA A 116 49.74 -19.08 27.79
CA ALA A 116 48.31 -19.23 27.56
C ALA A 116 47.58 -19.13 28.91
N GLU A 117 46.56 -18.29 28.99
CA GLU A 117 45.79 -18.06 30.21
C GLU A 117 44.28 -18.22 29.96
N ILE A 118 43.60 -18.80 30.93
CA ILE A 118 42.14 -18.81 31.03
C ILE A 118 41.80 -17.91 32.22
N LYS A 119 40.94 -16.91 31.98
CA LYS A 119 40.47 -15.98 33.00
C LYS A 119 39.00 -16.18 33.26
N TYR A 120 38.63 -16.01 34.52
CA TYR A 120 37.24 -15.91 34.94
C TYR A 120 36.99 -14.53 35.57
N SER A 121 36.10 -13.76 34.95
CA SER A 121 35.68 -12.43 35.39
C SER A 121 34.54 -12.53 36.41
N PHE A 122 34.65 -11.77 37.50
CA PHE A 122 33.60 -11.63 38.52
C PHE A 122 32.70 -10.40 38.28
N LYS A 123 32.88 -9.68 37.16
CA LYS A 123 32.13 -8.46 36.82
C LYS A 123 30.61 -8.66 36.91
N GLU A 124 30.11 -9.73 36.30
CA GLU A 124 28.68 -10.08 36.25
C GLU A 124 28.13 -10.44 37.64
N ILE A 125 28.87 -11.25 38.40
CA ILE A 125 28.49 -11.64 39.77
C ILE A 125 28.40 -10.42 40.67
N LEU A 126 29.33 -9.48 40.53
CA LEU A 126 29.40 -8.26 41.32
C LEU A 126 28.50 -7.14 40.79
N LYS A 127 27.85 -7.32 39.63
CA LYS A 127 27.04 -6.32 38.92
C LYS A 127 27.75 -4.96 38.79
N SER A 128 29.07 -5.00 38.62
CA SER A 128 29.92 -3.81 38.67
C SER A 128 30.22 -3.31 37.25
N LYS A 129 30.02 -2.01 37.01
CA LYS A 129 30.34 -1.36 35.73
C LYS A 129 31.78 -0.83 35.67
N VAL A 130 32.43 -0.66 36.83
CA VAL A 130 33.71 0.05 36.96
C VAL A 130 34.86 -0.90 37.30
N ILE A 131 34.59 -1.88 38.15
CA ILE A 131 35.60 -2.79 38.70
C ILE A 131 35.27 -4.22 38.29
N ASP A 132 36.22 -4.91 37.68
CA ASP A 132 36.10 -6.29 37.26
C ASP A 132 37.29 -7.10 37.82
N PRO A 133 37.13 -7.70 39.01
CA PRO A 133 38.09 -8.65 39.54
C PRO A 133 38.07 -9.92 38.71
N PHE A 134 39.24 -10.53 38.52
CA PHE A 134 39.35 -11.81 37.83
C PHE A 134 40.40 -12.71 38.46
N ILE A 135 40.18 -14.02 38.32
CA ILE A 135 41.21 -15.03 38.56
C ILE A 135 41.70 -15.57 37.23
N LEU A 136 42.93 -16.06 37.21
CA LEU A 136 43.53 -16.67 36.02
C LEU A 136 44.27 -17.96 36.38
N VAL A 137 44.19 -18.91 35.46
CA VAL A 137 44.98 -20.14 35.47
C VAL A 137 45.51 -20.38 34.06
N GLY A 138 46.68 -20.99 33.95
CA GLY A 138 47.27 -21.18 32.63
C GLY A 138 48.56 -21.97 32.67
N GLY A 139 49.21 -22.00 31.52
CA GLY A 139 50.53 -22.57 31.35
C GLY A 139 51.31 -21.76 30.35
N GLY A 140 52.62 -21.86 30.42
CA GLY A 140 53.46 -21.12 29.49
C GLY A 140 54.84 -21.71 29.36
N TYR A 141 55.66 -21.00 28.61
CA TYR A 141 57.04 -21.32 28.40
C TYR A 141 57.87 -20.07 28.66
N THR A 142 58.84 -20.19 29.56
CA THR A 142 59.68 -19.08 30.00
C THR A 142 61.11 -19.34 29.61
N PHE A 143 61.77 -18.31 29.11
CA PHE A 143 63.20 -18.28 28.78
C PHE A 143 63.89 -17.27 29.71
N MET A 144 65.00 -17.68 30.33
CA MET A 144 65.85 -16.84 31.18
C MET A 144 67.32 -17.05 30.77
N GLY A 145 67.85 -16.14 29.94
CA GLY A 145 69.11 -16.37 29.24
C GLY A 145 68.98 -17.53 28.26
N ASP A 146 69.93 -18.46 28.30
CA ASP A 146 69.96 -19.70 27.51
C ASP A 146 69.07 -20.80 28.09
N ALA A 147 68.59 -20.65 29.33
CA ALA A 147 67.70 -21.61 29.97
C ALA A 147 66.23 -21.42 29.55
N SER A 148 65.49 -22.52 29.41
CA SER A 148 64.07 -22.49 29.13
C SER A 148 63.28 -23.59 29.85
N GLN A 149 62.04 -23.31 30.23
CA GLN A 149 61.21 -24.27 30.95
C GLN A 149 59.71 -23.97 30.80
N GLY A 150 58.91 -25.03 30.73
CA GLY A 150 57.45 -24.93 30.84
C GLY A 150 56.99 -24.57 32.26
N THR A 151 55.94 -23.76 32.37
CA THR A 151 55.41 -23.31 33.66
C THR A 151 53.91 -23.59 33.78
N VAL A 152 53.47 -23.83 35.02
CA VAL A 152 52.05 -23.76 35.38
C VAL A 152 51.83 -22.44 36.11
N ASN A 153 50.82 -21.71 35.64
CA ASN A 153 50.58 -20.32 36.01
C ASN A 153 49.26 -20.19 36.76
N GLY A 154 49.25 -19.43 37.85
CA GLY A 154 48.04 -19.10 38.60
C GLY A 154 48.12 -17.68 39.13
N GLY A 155 47.03 -16.94 39.07
CA GLY A 155 47.05 -15.53 39.42
C GLY A 155 45.68 -14.92 39.62
N ALA A 156 45.71 -13.63 39.92
CA ALA A 156 44.52 -12.80 40.02
C ALA A 156 44.84 -11.39 39.53
N GLY A 157 43.79 -10.67 39.16
CA GLY A 157 43.92 -9.30 38.69
C GLY A 157 42.61 -8.52 38.81
N LEU A 158 42.70 -7.29 38.34
CA LEU A 158 41.63 -6.31 38.39
C LEU A 158 41.66 -5.47 37.12
N ASN A 159 40.52 -5.39 36.46
CA ASN A 159 40.26 -4.41 35.41
C ASN A 159 39.50 -3.23 36.01
N PHE A 160 40.01 -2.02 35.77
CA PHE A 160 39.34 -0.76 36.09
C PHE A 160 38.85 -0.12 34.79
N TRP A 161 37.55 -0.18 34.55
CA TRP A 161 36.89 0.34 33.35
C TRP A 161 36.74 1.86 33.42
N PHE A 162 37.36 2.57 32.47
CA PHE A 162 37.18 4.01 32.27
C PHE A 162 36.00 4.30 31.34
N THR A 163 35.86 3.45 30.33
CA THR A 163 34.74 3.44 29.40
C THR A 163 34.17 2.03 29.35
N LYS A 164 33.17 1.82 28.50
CA LYS A 164 32.73 0.49 28.12
C LYS A 164 33.91 -0.39 27.70
N ASN A 165 35.06 0.14 27.26
CA ASN A 165 36.15 -0.70 26.75
C ASN A 165 37.59 -0.39 26.93
N VAL A 166 37.87 0.76 27.48
CA VAL A 166 39.23 1.04 27.87
C VAL A 166 39.27 0.75 29.36
N ALA A 167 40.11 -0.21 29.74
CA ALA A 167 40.39 -0.50 31.13
C ALA A 167 41.88 -0.41 31.43
N LEU A 168 42.18 0.01 32.66
CA LEU A 168 43.47 -0.28 33.27
C LEU A 168 43.42 -1.69 33.86
N THR A 169 44.25 -2.59 33.36
CA THR A 169 44.41 -3.94 33.90
C THR A 169 45.65 -3.98 34.79
N VAL A 170 45.49 -4.49 36.01
CA VAL A 170 46.60 -4.88 36.88
C VAL A 170 46.43 -6.36 37.21
N GLN A 171 47.44 -7.17 36.95
CA GLN A 171 47.39 -8.61 37.27
C GLN A 171 48.72 -9.08 37.86
N SER A 172 48.65 -10.13 38.66
CA SER A 172 49.81 -10.78 39.24
C SER A 172 49.69 -12.29 39.08
N THR A 173 50.71 -12.88 38.49
CA THR A 173 50.75 -14.29 38.11
C THR A 173 51.94 -14.96 38.77
N TYR A 174 51.67 -15.99 39.57
CA TYR A 174 52.69 -16.93 40.02
C TYR A 174 52.96 -17.94 38.91
N LYS A 175 54.23 -18.08 38.52
CA LYS A 175 54.70 -19.01 37.50
C LYS A 175 55.54 -20.09 38.17
N HIS A 176 54.97 -21.28 38.30
CA HIS A 176 55.67 -22.45 38.82
C HIS A 176 56.49 -23.09 37.72
N SER A 177 57.81 -23.08 37.90
CA SER A 177 58.77 -23.73 37.00
C SER A 177 59.15 -25.11 37.54
N PHE A 178 59.24 -26.08 36.63
CA PHE A 178 59.65 -27.46 36.90
C PHE A 178 61.15 -27.70 36.65
N SER A 179 61.95 -26.64 36.52
CA SER A 179 63.39 -26.77 36.30
C SER A 179 64.08 -27.33 37.57
N ASP A 180 64.95 -28.31 37.38
CA ASP A 180 65.78 -28.89 38.46
C ASP A 180 66.82 -27.90 38.99
N SER A 181 67.22 -26.92 38.16
CA SER A 181 68.12 -25.84 38.53
C SER A 181 67.35 -24.53 38.70
N ARG A 182 67.75 -23.75 39.71
CA ARG A 182 67.24 -22.40 39.97
C ARG A 182 68.31 -21.33 39.79
N LEU A 183 69.43 -21.71 39.18
CA LEU A 183 70.52 -20.80 38.87
C LEU A 183 70.21 -20.05 37.57
N PRO A 184 70.49 -18.75 37.49
CA PRO A 184 70.29 -17.98 36.27
C PRO A 184 71.07 -18.63 35.12
N ASP A 185 70.53 -18.56 33.91
CA ASP A 185 71.15 -19.08 32.67
C ASP A 185 71.31 -20.61 32.58
N VAL A 186 71.08 -21.34 33.69
CA VAL A 186 71.12 -22.81 33.75
C VAL A 186 69.72 -23.40 33.93
N GLY A 187 68.84 -22.70 34.64
CA GLY A 187 67.47 -23.11 34.87
C GLY A 187 66.54 -21.93 35.12
N VAL A 188 65.24 -22.17 34.94
CA VAL A 188 64.23 -21.13 35.15
C VAL A 188 63.71 -21.24 36.58
N ALA A 189 63.95 -20.24 37.41
CA ALA A 189 63.38 -20.19 38.74
C ALA A 189 61.86 -19.94 38.69
N SER A 190 61.11 -20.56 39.63
CA SER A 190 59.72 -20.13 39.88
C SER A 190 59.70 -18.65 40.27
N HIS A 191 58.79 -17.88 39.71
CA HIS A 191 58.77 -16.42 39.87
C HIS A 191 57.35 -15.89 39.89
N ILE A 192 57.20 -14.66 40.38
CA ILE A 192 55.96 -13.90 40.27
C ILE A 192 56.18 -12.84 39.19
N GLN A 193 55.19 -12.68 38.33
CA GLN A 193 55.14 -11.65 37.32
C GLN A 193 53.95 -10.75 37.59
N HIS A 194 54.22 -9.45 37.78
CA HIS A 194 53.19 -8.43 37.89
C HIS A 194 53.06 -7.73 36.54
N PHE A 195 51.85 -7.38 36.14
CA PHE A 195 51.56 -6.69 34.90
C PHE A 195 50.66 -5.50 35.17
N ALA A 196 50.91 -4.41 34.46
CA ALA A 196 50.04 -3.25 34.42
C ALA A 196 49.97 -2.73 32.97
N GLY A 197 48.77 -2.56 32.44
CA GLY A 197 48.59 -2.16 31.05
C GLY A 197 47.19 -1.65 30.74
N ILE A 198 47.06 -1.05 29.57
CA ILE A 198 45.77 -0.61 29.05
C ILE A 198 45.18 -1.72 28.20
N ARG A 199 43.96 -2.11 28.54
CA ARG A 199 43.14 -3.10 27.83
C ARG A 199 42.14 -2.36 26.94
N PHE A 200 42.14 -2.76 25.68
CA PHE A 200 41.15 -2.39 24.68
C PHE A 200 40.38 -3.65 24.31
N GLN A 201 39.06 -3.58 24.29
CA GLN A 201 38.20 -4.65 23.80
C GLN A 201 37.40 -4.21 22.60
N PHE A 202 37.01 -5.13 21.74
CA PHE A 202 36.37 -4.85 20.45
C PHE A 202 35.77 -6.13 19.86
N GLY A 203 35.03 -6.00 18.77
CA GLY A 203 34.29 -7.08 18.11
C GLY A 203 32.79 -6.83 18.20
N GLY A 204 31.97 -7.82 17.81
CA GLY A 204 30.54 -7.59 17.54
C GLY A 204 30.32 -7.39 16.04
N LYS A 205 29.17 -7.84 15.55
CA LYS A 205 28.77 -7.66 14.15
C LYS A 205 27.78 -6.50 14.13
N ASP A 206 28.09 -5.52 13.31
CA ASP A 206 27.30 -4.32 12.98
C ASP A 206 27.49 -4.22 11.47
N THR A 207 26.47 -4.67 10.73
CA THR A 207 26.58 -5.00 9.31
C THR A 207 26.40 -3.78 8.43
N ASP A 208 25.56 -2.85 8.84
CA ASP A 208 25.24 -1.62 8.13
C ASP A 208 25.97 -0.38 8.68
N GLY A 209 26.57 -0.48 9.87
CA GLY A 209 27.46 0.51 10.44
C GLY A 209 26.74 1.69 11.08
N ASP A 210 25.48 1.51 11.50
CA ASP A 210 24.69 2.56 12.14
C ASP A 210 25.03 2.77 13.63
N GLY A 211 25.86 1.87 14.19
CA GLY A 211 26.33 1.90 15.57
C GLY A 211 25.53 1.02 16.53
N ILE A 212 24.53 0.29 16.03
CA ILE A 212 23.75 -0.72 16.71
C ILE A 212 24.25 -2.08 16.23
N LEU A 213 24.47 -3.01 17.17
CA LEU A 213 24.95 -4.34 16.79
C LEU A 213 23.79 -5.13 16.19
N ASP A 214 24.04 -5.99 15.20
CA ASP A 214 23.06 -6.89 14.55
C ASP A 214 22.12 -7.62 15.53
N LYS A 215 22.56 -7.85 16.76
CA LYS A 215 21.80 -8.53 17.83
C LYS A 215 20.72 -7.64 18.46
N TYR A 216 20.93 -6.34 18.44
CA TYR A 216 20.07 -5.29 18.98
C TYR A 216 19.41 -4.44 17.88
N ASP A 217 19.73 -4.75 16.63
CA ASP A 217 19.26 -4.07 15.44
C ASP A 217 18.05 -4.82 14.86
N GLU A 218 16.94 -4.12 14.68
CA GLU A 218 15.73 -4.65 14.04
C GLU A 218 15.87 -4.66 12.50
N CYS A 219 16.76 -3.83 11.95
CA CYS A 219 17.05 -3.70 10.54
C CYS A 219 18.55 -3.86 10.20
N PRO A 220 19.20 -5.01 10.49
CA PRO A 220 20.67 -5.16 10.46
C PRO A 220 21.39 -4.91 9.13
N GLU A 221 20.67 -4.71 8.02
CA GLU A 221 21.26 -4.48 6.69
C GLU A 221 21.05 -3.04 6.20
N VAL A 222 20.30 -2.22 6.94
CA VAL A 222 19.86 -0.90 6.52
C VAL A 222 20.08 0.08 7.67
N PRO A 223 21.00 1.05 7.52
CA PRO A 223 21.34 1.94 8.62
C PRO A 223 20.11 2.74 9.08
N GLY A 224 19.85 2.75 10.38
CA GLY A 224 18.68 3.44 10.92
C GLY A 224 18.95 4.29 12.14
N LEU A 225 17.85 4.63 12.82
CA LEU A 225 17.85 5.51 13.98
C LEU A 225 17.82 4.69 15.27
N ALA A 226 18.56 5.17 16.27
CA ALA A 226 18.55 4.55 17.60
C ALA A 226 17.20 4.61 18.32
N GLU A 227 16.32 5.52 17.92
CA GLU A 227 14.93 5.58 18.41
C GLU A 227 14.10 4.37 17.97
N PHE A 228 14.41 3.82 16.78
CA PHE A 228 13.71 2.70 16.16
C PHE A 228 14.59 1.44 16.09
N ASN A 229 15.48 1.26 17.07
CA ASN A 229 16.36 0.10 17.19
C ASN A 229 17.12 -0.26 15.90
N GLY A 230 17.59 0.76 15.15
CA GLY A 230 18.37 0.56 13.93
C GLY A 230 17.55 0.53 12.64
N CYS A 231 16.24 0.76 12.71
CA CYS A 231 15.43 0.96 11.52
C CYS A 231 15.36 2.42 11.07
N PRO A 232 15.34 2.68 9.75
CA PRO A 232 15.13 4.01 9.21
C PRO A 232 13.66 4.47 9.36
N ASP A 233 13.48 5.79 9.35
CA ASP A 233 12.22 6.52 9.27
C ASP A 233 12.50 7.65 8.27
N THR A 234 12.14 7.39 7.00
CA THR A 234 12.58 8.15 5.83
C THR A 234 11.87 9.50 5.74
N ASP A 235 10.57 9.54 6.05
CA ASP A 235 9.75 10.74 5.96
C ASP A 235 9.60 11.48 7.32
N GLY A 236 9.98 10.83 8.42
CA GLY A 236 10.05 11.43 9.75
C GLY A 236 8.69 11.57 10.43
N ASP A 237 7.71 10.74 10.08
CA ASP A 237 6.37 10.76 10.68
C ASP A 237 6.29 10.03 12.04
N GLY A 238 7.37 9.34 12.41
CA GLY A 238 7.50 8.58 13.64
C GLY A 238 7.17 7.09 13.51
N ILE A 239 6.94 6.59 12.30
CA ILE A 239 6.73 5.18 11.97
C ILE A 239 7.93 4.72 11.13
N PRO A 240 8.69 3.72 11.58
CA PRO A 240 9.85 3.27 10.81
C PRO A 240 9.41 2.60 9.50
N ASP A 241 10.21 2.75 8.44
CA ASP A 241 9.86 2.39 7.04
C ASP A 241 9.33 0.96 6.87
N HIS A 242 9.76 0.03 7.71
CA HIS A 242 9.34 -1.37 7.66
C HIS A 242 7.93 -1.63 8.23
N LEU A 243 7.36 -0.64 8.94
CA LEU A 243 6.00 -0.61 9.47
C LEU A 243 5.12 0.43 8.77
N ASP A 244 5.70 1.23 7.88
CA ASP A 244 5.03 2.31 7.17
C ASP A 244 4.49 1.80 5.81
N GLU A 245 3.20 2.03 5.56
CA GLU A 245 2.55 1.74 4.26
C GLU A 245 2.90 2.81 3.19
N CYS A 246 3.34 3.99 3.61
CA CYS A 246 3.68 5.15 2.80
C CYS A 246 5.06 5.78 3.17
N PRO A 247 6.19 5.05 3.14
CA PRO A 247 7.49 5.46 3.73
C PRO A 247 8.15 6.76 3.21
N ASP A 248 7.61 7.35 2.16
CA ASP A 248 8.13 8.55 1.50
C ASP A 248 7.27 9.80 1.79
N VAL A 249 6.13 9.65 2.46
CA VAL A 249 5.11 10.71 2.63
C VAL A 249 4.53 10.67 4.05
N PRO A 250 4.80 11.70 4.88
CA PRO A 250 4.40 11.66 6.28
C PRO A 250 2.90 11.47 6.45
N GLY A 251 2.51 10.50 7.28
CA GLY A 251 1.11 10.18 7.50
C GLY A 251 0.71 10.08 8.96
N LEU A 252 -0.43 9.41 9.17
CA LEU A 252 -1.04 9.26 10.47
C LEU A 252 -0.85 7.83 10.99
N PRO A 253 -0.60 7.65 12.31
CA PRO A 253 -0.52 6.32 12.92
C PRO A 253 -1.79 5.48 12.78
N GLU A 254 -2.96 6.11 12.63
CA GLU A 254 -4.24 5.41 12.38
C GLU A 254 -4.24 4.68 11.03
N PHE A 255 -3.46 5.16 10.07
CA PHE A 255 -3.37 4.63 8.71
C PHE A 255 -1.99 4.06 8.37
N ASN A 256 -1.25 3.60 9.40
CA ASN A 256 0.09 3.02 9.25
C ASN A 256 1.05 3.90 8.44
N GLY A 257 1.06 5.21 8.69
CA GLY A 257 1.99 6.15 8.05
C GLY A 257 1.51 6.73 6.73
N CYS A 258 0.27 6.46 6.32
CA CYS A 258 -0.33 7.15 5.18
C CYS A 258 -1.12 8.40 5.58
N PRO A 259 -1.08 9.47 4.77
CA PRO A 259 -1.91 10.66 4.96
C PRO A 259 -3.38 10.36 4.60
N ASP A 260 -4.28 11.16 5.20
CA ASP A 260 -5.70 11.28 4.87
C ASP A 260 -5.95 12.78 4.69
N THR A 261 -5.86 13.23 3.44
CA THR A 261 -5.76 14.65 3.09
C THR A 261 -7.09 15.37 3.29
N ASP A 262 -8.21 14.72 3.01
CA ASP A 262 -9.54 15.32 3.12
C ASP A 262 -10.29 14.97 4.42
N GLY A 263 -9.80 13.96 5.16
CA GLY A 263 -10.28 13.60 6.49
C GLY A 263 -11.57 12.78 6.48
N ASP A 264 -11.86 12.07 5.39
CA ASP A 264 -13.06 11.22 5.28
C ASP A 264 -12.90 9.83 5.96
N GLY A 265 -11.68 9.51 6.39
CA GLY A 265 -11.33 8.26 7.06
C GLY A 265 -10.78 7.19 6.12
N ILE A 266 -10.51 7.52 4.85
CA ILE A 266 -9.80 6.67 3.88
C ILE A 266 -8.46 7.33 3.56
N PRO A 267 -7.32 6.66 3.81
CA PRO A 267 -6.03 7.25 3.48
C PRO A 267 -5.85 7.41 1.97
N ASP A 268 -5.10 8.44 1.57
CA ASP A 268 -4.92 8.87 0.17
C ASP A 268 -4.48 7.73 -0.77
N ASN A 269 -3.75 6.74 -0.25
CA ASN A 269 -3.29 5.58 -1.02
C ASN A 269 -4.42 4.58 -1.37
N LYS A 270 -5.58 4.70 -0.73
CA LYS A 270 -6.78 3.89 -0.90
C LYS A 270 -8.00 4.71 -1.33
N ASP A 271 -7.84 6.03 -1.44
CA ASP A 271 -8.88 6.97 -1.84
C ASP A 271 -8.86 7.21 -3.36
N GLU A 272 -10.01 7.07 -4.02
CA GLU A 272 -10.18 7.41 -5.44
C GLU A 272 -10.35 8.92 -5.67
N CYS A 273 -10.67 9.68 -4.61
CA CYS A 273 -10.92 11.12 -4.59
C CYS A 273 -10.21 11.86 -3.42
N PRO A 274 -8.85 11.79 -3.28
CA PRO A 274 -8.11 12.17 -2.06
C PRO A 274 -8.19 13.65 -1.58
N GLU A 275 -8.86 14.52 -2.33
CA GLU A 275 -8.98 15.95 -2.01
C GLU A 275 -10.41 16.35 -1.61
N VAL A 276 -11.39 15.44 -1.70
CA VAL A 276 -12.81 15.73 -1.54
C VAL A 276 -13.49 14.63 -0.73
N PRO A 277 -13.95 14.93 0.50
CA PRO A 277 -14.47 13.91 1.40
C PRO A 277 -15.62 13.13 0.78
N GLY A 278 -15.55 11.81 0.83
CA GLY A 278 -16.55 10.95 0.24
C GLY A 278 -17.07 9.85 1.15
N LEU A 279 -17.72 8.88 0.52
CA LEU A 279 -18.34 7.75 1.20
C LEU A 279 -17.45 6.52 1.05
N ALA A 280 -17.35 5.73 2.13
CA ALA A 280 -16.59 4.49 2.10
C ALA A 280 -17.12 3.45 1.10
N GLU A 281 -18.41 3.51 0.74
CA GLU A 281 -18.99 2.66 -0.31
C GLU A 281 -18.40 2.96 -1.70
N PHE A 282 -17.88 4.17 -1.90
CA PHE A 282 -17.33 4.66 -3.17
C PHE A 282 -15.82 4.94 -3.09
N ASN A 283 -15.11 4.27 -2.17
CA ASN A 283 -13.66 4.43 -1.97
C ASN A 283 -13.23 5.91 -1.81
N GLY A 284 -13.97 6.67 -1.00
CA GLY A 284 -13.64 8.06 -0.68
C GLY A 284 -14.17 9.09 -1.67
N CYS A 285 -14.99 8.67 -2.64
CA CYS A 285 -15.67 9.62 -3.54
C CYS A 285 -17.07 10.02 -3.04
N PRO A 286 -17.48 11.30 -3.21
CA PRO A 286 -18.83 11.75 -2.92
C PRO A 286 -19.85 11.23 -3.96
N ASP A 287 -21.11 11.18 -3.54
CA ASP A 287 -22.30 10.94 -4.37
C ASP A 287 -23.32 12.03 -3.99
N THR A 288 -23.28 13.13 -4.75
CA THR A 288 -23.95 14.38 -4.40
C THR A 288 -25.47 14.29 -4.52
N ASP A 289 -25.98 13.53 -5.49
CA ASP A 289 -27.42 13.42 -5.74
C ASP A 289 -28.04 12.10 -5.23
N GLY A 290 -27.21 11.15 -4.81
CA GLY A 290 -27.61 9.92 -4.13
C GLY A 290 -28.20 8.87 -5.07
N ASP A 291 -27.84 8.89 -6.36
CA ASP A 291 -28.33 7.94 -7.35
C ASP A 291 -27.56 6.59 -7.38
N GLY A 292 -26.46 6.50 -6.62
CA GLY A 292 -25.59 5.34 -6.52
C GLY A 292 -24.45 5.29 -7.53
N VAL A 293 -24.20 6.40 -8.25
CA VAL A 293 -23.03 6.64 -9.10
C VAL A 293 -22.22 7.78 -8.46
N PRO A 294 -20.98 7.55 -8.01
CA PRO A 294 -20.19 8.63 -7.41
C PRO A 294 -19.86 9.72 -8.42
N ASP A 295 -19.70 10.96 -7.94
CA ASP A 295 -19.54 12.18 -8.75
C ASP A 295 -18.41 12.06 -9.78
N ASN A 296 -17.33 11.33 -9.46
CA ASN A 296 -16.19 11.11 -10.36
C ASN A 296 -16.52 10.21 -11.57
N LYS A 297 -17.65 9.49 -11.52
CA LYS A 297 -18.16 8.55 -12.55
C LYS A 297 -19.55 8.96 -13.06
N ASP A 298 -20.11 10.05 -12.55
CA ASP A 298 -21.40 10.59 -12.94
C ASP A 298 -21.24 11.71 -13.99
N GLU A 299 -21.97 11.62 -15.11
CA GLU A 299 -22.01 12.68 -16.12
C GLU A 299 -22.95 13.84 -15.73
N CYS A 300 -23.82 13.62 -14.74
CA CYS A 300 -24.81 14.56 -14.21
C CYS A 300 -24.83 14.61 -12.65
N PRO A 301 -23.74 14.95 -11.94
CA PRO A 301 -23.59 14.79 -10.48
C PRO A 301 -24.59 15.50 -9.54
N GLU A 302 -25.46 16.35 -10.09
CA GLU A 302 -26.47 17.11 -9.32
C GLU A 302 -27.91 16.63 -9.62
N VAL A 303 -28.10 15.65 -10.52
CA VAL A 303 -29.41 15.25 -11.04
C VAL A 303 -29.51 13.73 -11.13
N PRO A 304 -30.30 13.07 -10.25
CA PRO A 304 -30.31 11.62 -10.16
C PRO A 304 -30.65 10.92 -11.47
N GLY A 305 -29.90 9.88 -11.79
CA GLY A 305 -30.14 9.05 -12.96
C GLY A 305 -29.79 7.58 -12.76
N PRO A 306 -30.11 6.74 -13.75
CA PRO A 306 -29.74 5.35 -13.74
C PRO A 306 -28.25 5.17 -14.08
N LYS A 307 -27.62 4.19 -13.44
CA LYS A 307 -26.25 3.74 -13.75
C LYS A 307 -26.06 3.35 -15.21
N GLU A 308 -27.09 2.83 -15.87
CA GLU A 308 -27.08 2.49 -17.31
C GLU A 308 -26.83 3.71 -18.20
N ASN A 309 -27.14 4.91 -17.71
CA ASN A 309 -26.91 6.18 -18.38
C ASN A 309 -25.90 7.07 -17.62
N LYS A 310 -24.98 6.45 -16.86
CA LYS A 310 -23.90 7.13 -16.15
C LYS A 310 -24.38 8.27 -15.24
N GLY A 311 -25.44 8.00 -14.48
CA GLY A 311 -26.02 8.95 -13.52
C GLY A 311 -26.88 10.05 -14.15
N CYS A 312 -27.00 10.11 -15.47
CA CYS A 312 -27.90 11.06 -16.12
C CYS A 312 -29.33 10.51 -16.31
N PRO A 313 -30.40 11.27 -16.03
CA PRO A 313 -31.76 10.87 -16.39
C PRO A 313 -31.91 10.70 -17.91
N TRP A 314 -32.73 9.75 -18.33
CA TRP A 314 -33.04 9.59 -19.75
C TRP A 314 -33.87 10.77 -20.27
N PRO A 315 -33.54 11.34 -21.44
CA PRO A 315 -34.36 12.36 -22.07
C PRO A 315 -35.78 11.87 -22.35
N ASP A 316 -36.75 12.75 -22.15
CA ASP A 316 -38.18 12.60 -22.51
C ASP A 316 -38.59 13.92 -23.18
N ARG A 317 -38.47 13.96 -24.51
CA ARG A 317 -38.60 15.19 -25.31
C ARG A 317 -40.01 15.75 -25.36
N ASP A 318 -41.02 14.88 -25.32
CA ASP A 318 -42.42 15.28 -25.43
C ASP A 318 -43.16 15.23 -24.09
N GLY A 319 -42.53 14.71 -23.04
CA GLY A 319 -43.00 14.75 -21.67
C GLY A 319 -44.17 13.81 -21.40
N ASP A 320 -44.30 12.73 -22.17
CA ASP A 320 -45.39 11.77 -22.04
C ASP A 320 -45.13 10.69 -20.96
N GLY A 321 -43.93 10.68 -20.37
CA GLY A 321 -43.48 9.76 -19.34
C GLY A 321 -42.84 8.47 -19.88
N VAL A 322 -42.68 8.33 -21.20
CA VAL A 322 -41.91 7.28 -21.86
C VAL A 322 -40.58 7.89 -22.34
N PRO A 323 -39.43 7.50 -21.78
CA PRO A 323 -38.14 8.02 -22.24
C PRO A 323 -37.91 7.79 -23.73
N ASP A 324 -37.21 8.72 -24.39
CA ASP A 324 -36.94 8.73 -25.84
C ASP A 324 -36.45 7.40 -26.42
N HIS A 325 -35.66 6.64 -25.64
CA HIS A 325 -35.10 5.35 -26.07
C HIS A 325 -36.12 4.20 -26.04
N LEU A 326 -37.25 4.38 -25.35
CA LEU A 326 -38.38 3.47 -25.27
C LEU A 326 -39.61 3.98 -26.03
N ASP A 327 -39.59 5.26 -26.44
CA ASP A 327 -40.66 5.91 -27.19
C ASP A 327 -40.53 5.68 -28.70
N LYS A 328 -41.61 5.19 -29.32
CA LYS A 328 -41.70 5.04 -30.79
C LYS A 328 -42.06 6.33 -31.50
N CYS A 329 -42.57 7.32 -30.78
CA CYS A 329 -42.98 8.63 -31.26
C CYS A 329 -42.36 9.78 -30.42
N PRO A 330 -41.02 9.92 -30.32
CA PRO A 330 -40.31 10.79 -29.34
C PRO A 330 -40.58 12.30 -29.38
N ASP A 331 -41.45 12.76 -30.27
CA ASP A 331 -41.78 14.17 -30.47
C ASP A 331 -43.31 14.41 -30.39
N VAL A 332 -44.11 13.38 -30.05
CA VAL A 332 -45.58 13.42 -30.07
C VAL A 332 -46.16 12.61 -28.90
N PRO A 333 -46.75 13.27 -27.89
CA PRO A 333 -47.16 12.59 -26.66
C PRO A 333 -48.16 11.45 -26.89
N GLY A 334 -47.91 10.31 -26.26
CA GLY A 334 -48.80 9.16 -26.24
C GLY A 334 -48.84 8.44 -24.89
N PRO A 335 -49.72 7.45 -24.73
CA PRO A 335 -49.72 6.65 -23.51
C PRO A 335 -48.61 5.58 -23.56
N ALA A 336 -48.06 5.26 -22.39
CA ALA A 336 -47.12 4.15 -22.21
C ALA A 336 -47.70 2.80 -22.71
N SER A 337 -49.03 2.62 -22.66
CA SER A 337 -49.71 1.43 -23.23
C SER A 337 -49.47 1.23 -24.73
N ASN A 338 -49.11 2.31 -25.45
CA ASN A 338 -48.83 2.28 -26.87
C ASN A 338 -47.37 2.68 -27.21
N ASN A 339 -46.44 2.54 -26.24
CA ASN A 339 -45.02 2.89 -26.40
C ASN A 339 -44.82 4.35 -26.84
N GLY A 340 -45.49 5.28 -26.15
CA GLY A 340 -45.39 6.74 -26.38
C GLY A 340 -46.05 7.25 -27.66
N CYS A 341 -46.68 6.38 -28.45
CA CYS A 341 -47.42 6.82 -29.65
C CYS A 341 -48.91 7.11 -29.37
N PRO A 342 -49.50 8.13 -30.01
CA PRO A 342 -50.94 8.41 -29.92
C PRO A 342 -51.81 7.21 -30.34
N GLU A 343 -52.89 6.96 -29.60
CA GLU A 343 -53.88 5.95 -29.98
C GLU A 343 -54.72 6.44 -31.16
N VAL A 344 -54.75 5.66 -32.25
CA VAL A 344 -55.58 5.94 -33.42
C VAL A 344 -57.01 5.45 -33.17
N LYS A 345 -57.99 6.34 -33.30
CA LYS A 345 -59.41 5.95 -33.24
C LYS A 345 -59.80 5.18 -34.50
N GLU A 346 -60.24 3.94 -34.33
CA GLU A 346 -60.86 3.17 -35.40
C GLU A 346 -62.32 3.59 -35.62
N ILE A 347 -62.74 3.71 -36.89
CA ILE A 347 -64.13 4.01 -37.23
C ILE A 347 -65.01 2.76 -37.04
N LYS A 348 -66.12 2.88 -36.31
CA LYS A 348 -67.05 1.78 -36.06
C LYS A 348 -68.25 1.84 -37.01
N ALA A 349 -69.05 0.78 -37.01
CA ALA A 349 -70.21 0.65 -37.90
C ALA A 349 -71.26 1.75 -37.68
N GLU A 350 -71.36 2.28 -36.47
CA GLU A 350 -72.29 3.34 -36.09
C GLU A 350 -71.98 4.66 -36.84
N GLN A 351 -70.72 5.05 -36.93
CA GLN A 351 -70.30 6.26 -37.63
C GLN A 351 -70.44 6.11 -39.16
N VAL A 352 -70.17 4.91 -39.70
CA VAL A 352 -70.42 4.62 -41.12
C VAL A 352 -71.92 4.71 -41.44
N LYS A 353 -72.78 4.22 -40.54
CA LYS A 353 -74.24 4.36 -40.67
C LYS A 353 -74.65 5.84 -40.63
N GLN A 354 -74.10 6.62 -39.70
CA GLN A 354 -74.36 8.06 -39.60
C GLN A 354 -73.95 8.81 -40.87
N LEU A 355 -72.78 8.50 -41.44
CA LEU A 355 -72.33 9.05 -42.73
C LEU A 355 -73.27 8.72 -43.89
N ASN A 356 -73.82 7.49 -43.93
CA ASN A 356 -74.83 7.11 -44.92
C ASN A 356 -76.15 7.83 -44.73
N ASP A 357 -76.59 8.03 -43.48
CA ASP A 357 -77.82 8.75 -43.19
C ASP A 357 -77.68 10.23 -43.59
N TYR A 358 -76.51 10.84 -43.43
CA TYR A 358 -76.20 12.13 -44.04
C TYR A 358 -76.22 12.08 -45.57
N GLY A 359 -75.54 11.10 -46.20
CA GLY A 359 -75.49 10.95 -47.66
C GLY A 359 -76.87 10.85 -48.34
N LYS A 360 -77.84 10.20 -47.70
CA LYS A 360 -79.24 10.10 -48.18
C LYS A 360 -79.99 11.43 -48.16
N THR A 361 -79.58 12.38 -47.33
CA THR A 361 -80.21 13.70 -47.21
C THR A 361 -79.59 14.75 -48.13
N LEU A 362 -78.55 14.40 -48.90
CA LEU A 362 -77.92 15.32 -49.84
C LEU A 362 -78.86 15.66 -51.01
N LEU A 363 -79.15 16.94 -51.15
CA LEU A 363 -80.03 17.49 -52.17
C LEU A 363 -79.21 18.12 -53.29
N PHE A 364 -79.54 17.74 -54.53
CA PHE A 364 -78.96 18.30 -55.74
C PHE A 364 -80.00 19.12 -56.48
N HIS A 365 -79.55 20.11 -57.25
CA HIS A 365 -80.41 20.76 -58.23
C HIS A 365 -80.83 19.76 -59.31
N THR A 366 -82.09 19.83 -59.76
CA THR A 366 -82.66 18.90 -60.75
C THR A 366 -81.81 18.81 -62.01
N GLY A 367 -81.48 17.58 -62.45
CA GLY A 367 -80.64 17.34 -63.62
C GLY A 367 -79.17 17.77 -63.49
N LYS A 368 -78.77 18.26 -62.31
CA LYS A 368 -77.42 18.75 -62.03
C LYS A 368 -76.76 17.94 -60.91
N TYR A 369 -75.47 18.21 -60.73
CA TYR A 369 -74.62 17.69 -59.66
C TYR A 369 -74.15 18.81 -58.70
N THR A 370 -74.77 20.00 -58.78
CA THR A 370 -74.57 21.09 -57.83
C THR A 370 -75.51 20.95 -56.63
N PHE A 371 -74.97 21.12 -55.42
CA PHE A 371 -75.71 21.01 -54.16
C PHE A 371 -76.73 22.14 -53.98
N GLN A 372 -77.82 21.87 -53.25
CA GLN A 372 -78.69 22.92 -52.69
C GLN A 372 -78.12 23.41 -51.36
N ASP A 373 -78.47 24.63 -50.93
CA ASP A 373 -77.92 25.27 -49.73
C ASP A 373 -78.02 24.40 -48.47
N ALA A 374 -79.14 23.67 -48.31
CA ALA A 374 -79.37 22.77 -47.18
C ALA A 374 -78.37 21.59 -47.09
N SER A 375 -77.67 21.25 -48.17
CA SER A 375 -76.74 20.12 -48.21
C SER A 375 -75.36 20.48 -47.67
N TYR A 376 -74.97 21.76 -47.64
CA TYR A 376 -73.65 22.17 -47.15
C TYR A 376 -73.46 21.87 -45.66
N SER A 377 -74.49 22.08 -44.84
CA SER A 377 -74.43 21.75 -43.40
C SER A 377 -74.31 20.24 -43.15
N VAL A 378 -74.94 19.43 -44.00
CA VAL A 378 -74.83 17.96 -43.97
C VAL A 378 -73.42 17.54 -44.35
N LEU A 379 -72.87 18.07 -45.44
CA LEU A 379 -71.51 17.79 -45.89
C LEU A 379 -70.46 18.20 -44.84
N ASP A 380 -70.63 19.35 -44.19
CA ASP A 380 -69.72 19.80 -43.12
C ASP A 380 -69.75 18.86 -41.90
N ASN A 381 -70.91 18.28 -41.56
CA ASN A 381 -70.98 17.27 -40.50
C ASN A 381 -70.30 15.96 -40.91
N MET A 382 -70.37 15.57 -42.19
CA MET A 382 -69.60 14.45 -42.71
C MET A 382 -68.09 14.70 -42.60
N VAL A 383 -67.62 15.92 -42.90
CA VAL A 383 -66.22 16.32 -42.72
C VAL A 383 -65.77 16.17 -41.27
N LYS A 384 -66.58 16.62 -40.30
CA LYS A 384 -66.23 16.49 -38.86
C LYS A 384 -65.97 15.03 -38.49
N ILE A 385 -66.88 14.13 -38.87
CA ILE A 385 -66.71 12.70 -38.62
C ILE A 385 -65.47 12.17 -39.32
N MET A 386 -65.26 12.48 -40.61
CA MET A 386 -64.11 11.96 -41.36
C MET A 386 -62.75 12.48 -40.85
N LYS A 387 -62.72 13.65 -40.19
CA LYS A 387 -61.51 14.20 -39.52
C LYS A 387 -61.20 13.50 -38.20
N GLU A 388 -62.20 12.99 -37.49
CA GLU A 388 -62.00 12.23 -36.24
C GLU A 388 -61.36 10.85 -36.49
N TYR A 389 -61.47 10.31 -37.71
CA TYR A 389 -60.96 8.99 -38.09
C TYR A 389 -59.95 9.11 -39.26
N PRO A 390 -58.75 9.68 -39.03
CA PRO A 390 -57.82 10.03 -40.11
C PRO A 390 -57.27 8.82 -40.88
N THR A 391 -57.33 7.61 -40.32
CA THR A 391 -56.88 6.36 -40.95
C THR A 391 -57.95 5.64 -41.76
N ALA A 392 -59.21 6.08 -41.69
CA ALA A 392 -60.30 5.46 -42.43
C ALA A 392 -60.34 5.95 -43.90
N ASN A 393 -60.51 5.00 -44.82
CA ASN A 393 -60.73 5.24 -46.24
C ASN A 393 -62.21 5.08 -46.60
N PHE A 394 -62.72 5.91 -47.50
CA PHE A 394 -64.13 5.95 -47.86
C PHE A 394 -64.37 5.83 -49.38
N HIS A 395 -65.40 5.07 -49.72
CA HIS A 395 -65.95 4.98 -51.07
C HIS A 395 -67.30 5.69 -51.13
N ILE A 396 -67.43 6.65 -52.04
CA ILE A 396 -68.62 7.47 -52.23
C ILE A 396 -69.39 6.91 -53.44
N ALA A 397 -70.54 6.31 -53.18
CA ALA A 397 -71.37 5.68 -54.20
C ALA A 397 -72.58 6.56 -54.53
N GLY A 398 -72.73 6.94 -55.80
CA GLY A 398 -73.87 7.74 -56.28
C GLY A 398 -74.92 6.87 -56.95
N TYR A 399 -76.19 7.10 -56.63
CA TYR A 399 -77.34 6.37 -57.21
C TYR A 399 -78.42 7.33 -57.72
N THR A 400 -79.17 6.88 -58.74
CA THR A 400 -80.35 7.58 -59.29
C THR A 400 -81.58 6.70 -59.18
N ASP A 401 -82.75 7.28 -59.46
CA ASP A 401 -83.92 6.49 -59.81
C ASP A 401 -83.83 5.97 -61.26
N SER A 402 -84.79 5.13 -61.66
CA SER A 402 -84.84 4.54 -63.00
C SER A 402 -85.55 5.43 -64.04
N THR A 403 -85.68 6.74 -63.80
CA THR A 403 -86.25 7.68 -64.77
C THR A 403 -85.15 8.10 -65.75
N GLY A 404 -85.40 7.92 -67.05
CA GLY A 404 -84.39 8.13 -68.08
C GLY A 404 -83.58 6.88 -68.40
N SER A 405 -82.56 7.03 -69.25
CA SER A 405 -81.71 5.91 -69.70
C SER A 405 -80.41 5.83 -68.89
N ASP A 406 -79.76 4.66 -68.90
CA ASP A 406 -78.44 4.47 -68.28
C ASP A 406 -77.39 5.46 -68.83
N ARG A 407 -77.50 5.84 -70.11
CA ARG A 407 -76.64 6.86 -70.73
C ARG A 407 -76.73 8.22 -70.03
N ILE A 408 -77.84 8.51 -69.35
CA ILE A 408 -78.05 9.73 -68.58
C ILE A 408 -77.75 9.49 -67.10
N ASN A 409 -78.25 8.37 -66.55
CA ASN A 409 -78.17 8.09 -65.11
C ASN A 409 -76.78 7.73 -64.63
N LEU A 410 -75.97 7.00 -65.42
CA LEU A 410 -74.60 6.66 -65.04
C LEU A 410 -73.73 7.92 -64.91
N PRO A 411 -73.59 8.80 -65.93
CA PRO A 411 -72.82 10.03 -65.77
C PRO A 411 -73.35 10.96 -64.68
N LEU A 412 -74.68 11.04 -64.51
CA LEU A 412 -75.27 11.89 -63.46
C LEU A 412 -74.90 11.40 -62.06
N SER A 413 -75.04 10.10 -61.81
CA SER A 413 -74.67 9.49 -60.53
C SER A 413 -73.17 9.62 -60.23
N ASP A 414 -72.33 9.50 -61.25
CA ASP A 414 -70.88 9.58 -61.14
C ASP A 414 -70.43 11.01 -60.81
N ASN A 415 -70.95 11.99 -61.55
CA ASN A 415 -70.68 13.41 -61.28
C ASN A 415 -71.16 13.83 -59.88
N ARG A 416 -72.27 13.27 -59.37
CA ARG A 416 -72.75 13.55 -58.01
C ARG A 416 -71.84 12.95 -56.95
N ALA A 417 -71.42 11.70 -57.11
CA ALA A 417 -70.46 11.08 -56.20
C ALA A 417 -69.13 11.86 -56.19
N ASN A 418 -68.66 12.28 -57.38
CA ASN A 418 -67.45 13.09 -57.52
C ASN A 418 -67.62 14.50 -56.91
N ALA A 419 -68.78 15.15 -57.05
CA ALA A 419 -69.04 16.45 -56.42
C ALA A 419 -68.94 16.37 -54.89
N VAL A 420 -69.43 15.29 -54.28
CA VAL A 420 -69.26 15.05 -52.83
C VAL A 420 -67.80 14.83 -52.49
N LYS A 421 -67.08 14.01 -53.26
CA LYS A 421 -65.63 13.81 -53.10
C LYS A 421 -64.87 15.13 -53.12
N VAL A 422 -65.10 15.97 -54.14
CA VAL A 422 -64.43 17.26 -54.31
C VAL A 422 -64.70 18.17 -53.12
N TYR A 423 -65.95 18.26 -52.66
CA TYR A 423 -66.27 19.08 -51.49
C TYR A 423 -65.54 18.62 -50.22
N LEU A 424 -65.48 17.30 -49.98
CA LEU A 424 -64.77 16.75 -48.81
C LEU A 424 -63.26 17.05 -48.87
N ILE A 425 -62.66 16.99 -50.07
CA ILE A 425 -61.25 17.34 -50.30
C ILE A 425 -61.02 18.83 -50.02
N GLU A 426 -61.88 19.71 -50.55
CA GLU A 426 -61.80 21.16 -50.32
C GLU A 426 -61.89 21.53 -48.83
N LYS A 427 -62.59 20.72 -48.03
CA LYS A 427 -62.71 20.89 -46.57
C LYS A 427 -61.59 20.22 -45.77
N GLY A 428 -60.60 19.65 -46.45
CA GLY A 428 -59.35 19.14 -45.86
C GLY A 428 -59.34 17.64 -45.55
N ILE A 429 -60.19 16.84 -46.21
CA ILE A 429 -60.03 15.37 -46.20
C ILE A 429 -59.01 14.99 -47.28
N ASP A 430 -57.99 14.20 -46.91
CA ASP A 430 -56.97 13.77 -47.86
C ASP A 430 -57.58 13.03 -49.06
N SER A 431 -57.21 13.43 -50.27
CA SER A 431 -57.75 12.87 -51.52
C SER A 431 -57.48 11.37 -51.69
N SER A 432 -56.38 10.86 -51.12
CA SER A 432 -56.01 9.44 -51.16
C SER A 432 -56.98 8.56 -50.37
N ARG A 433 -57.68 9.14 -49.38
CA ARG A 433 -58.66 8.46 -48.54
C ARG A 433 -60.03 8.34 -49.20
N LEU A 434 -60.25 8.96 -50.37
CA LEU A 434 -61.57 9.09 -50.98
C LEU A 434 -61.60 8.54 -52.41
N THR A 435 -62.52 7.60 -52.65
CA THR A 435 -62.88 7.15 -54.00
C THR A 435 -64.35 7.48 -54.28
N SER A 436 -64.72 7.65 -55.54
CA SER A 436 -66.10 7.94 -55.93
C SER A 436 -66.49 7.16 -57.18
N LYS A 437 -67.75 6.69 -57.24
CA LYS A 437 -68.28 6.00 -58.43
C LYS A 437 -69.79 6.15 -58.53
N GLY A 438 -70.26 6.38 -59.75
CA GLY A 438 -71.67 6.35 -60.11
C GLY A 438 -72.17 4.95 -60.47
N TYR A 439 -73.33 4.57 -59.93
CA TYR A 439 -74.00 3.29 -60.18
C TYR A 439 -75.29 3.43 -60.99
N GLY A 440 -75.70 4.66 -61.34
CA GLY A 440 -76.95 4.93 -62.05
C GLY A 440 -78.15 4.42 -61.25
N SER A 441 -79.09 3.77 -61.94
CA SER A 441 -80.29 3.21 -61.32
C SER A 441 -80.13 1.77 -60.82
N LYS A 442 -78.90 1.26 -60.72
CA LYS A 442 -78.61 -0.06 -60.14
C LYS A 442 -78.85 -0.03 -58.63
N ASP A 443 -79.09 -1.21 -58.05
CA ASP A 443 -79.26 -1.41 -56.60
C ASP A 443 -80.29 -0.45 -55.94
N PRO A 444 -81.56 -0.45 -56.43
CA PRO A 444 -82.61 0.36 -55.84
C PRO A 444 -82.95 -0.14 -54.43
N ILE A 445 -83.09 0.79 -53.48
CA ILE A 445 -83.51 0.50 -52.09
C ILE A 445 -85.02 0.65 -51.89
N ALA A 446 -85.72 1.18 -52.88
CA ALA A 446 -87.17 1.31 -52.89
C ALA A 446 -87.75 1.15 -54.31
N SER A 447 -89.07 0.99 -54.42
CA SER A 447 -89.74 0.83 -55.71
C SER A 447 -89.67 2.11 -56.55
N ASN A 448 -89.08 2.04 -57.76
CA ASN A 448 -89.07 3.15 -58.71
C ASN A 448 -90.47 3.50 -59.27
N LYS A 449 -91.50 2.69 -58.98
CA LYS A 449 -92.87 2.95 -59.42
C LYS A 449 -93.49 4.15 -58.69
N THR A 450 -93.11 4.41 -57.44
CA THR A 450 -93.67 5.50 -56.64
C THR A 450 -92.75 6.72 -56.61
N VAL A 451 -93.31 7.93 -56.47
CA VAL A 451 -92.52 9.17 -56.33
C VAL A 451 -91.58 9.08 -55.13
N LYS A 452 -92.09 8.61 -53.99
CA LYS A 452 -91.32 8.42 -52.75
C LYS A 452 -90.21 7.38 -52.91
N GLY A 453 -90.45 6.28 -53.62
CA GLY A 453 -89.42 5.27 -53.85
C GLY A 453 -88.31 5.75 -54.79
N ARG A 454 -88.66 6.54 -55.82
CA ARG A 454 -87.65 7.23 -56.65
C ARG A 454 -86.82 8.22 -55.85
N GLU A 455 -87.44 8.95 -54.94
CA GLU A 455 -86.73 9.87 -54.03
C GLU A 455 -85.72 9.14 -53.15
N LEU A 456 -86.10 8.01 -52.55
CA LEU A 456 -85.17 7.19 -51.77
C LEU A 456 -84.04 6.61 -52.61
N ASN A 457 -84.28 6.25 -53.88
CA ASN A 457 -83.25 5.71 -54.75
C ASN A 457 -82.21 6.75 -55.20
N ARG A 458 -82.61 8.03 -55.28
CA ARG A 458 -81.70 9.15 -55.56
C ARG A 458 -80.91 9.51 -54.29
N ARG A 459 -79.78 8.84 -54.09
CA ARG A 459 -79.00 8.95 -52.85
C ARG A 459 -77.50 8.89 -53.11
N VAL A 460 -76.74 9.32 -52.11
CA VAL A 460 -75.31 9.05 -52.00
C VAL A 460 -75.10 8.15 -50.80
N GLU A 461 -74.28 7.12 -50.95
CA GLU A 461 -73.85 6.24 -49.87
C GLU A 461 -72.35 6.40 -49.63
N ILE A 462 -71.96 6.25 -48.36
CA ILE A 462 -70.57 6.31 -47.90
C ILE A 462 -70.21 4.94 -47.34
N GLN A 463 -69.29 4.26 -47.98
CA GLN A 463 -68.87 2.92 -47.61
C GLN A 463 -67.43 2.96 -47.11
N LEU A 464 -67.06 2.08 -46.18
CA LEU A 464 -65.67 1.93 -45.79
C LEU A 464 -64.92 1.23 -46.93
N ALA A 465 -63.91 1.89 -47.48
CA ALA A 465 -62.98 1.26 -48.41
C ALA A 465 -61.98 0.44 -47.60
N LYS A 466 -61.87 -0.84 -47.94
CA LYS A 466 -60.89 -1.74 -47.31
C LYS A 466 -59.50 -1.52 -47.86
#